data_AF-A0A6P2FNT4-F1
#
_entry.id   AF-A0A6P2FNT4-F1
#
_cell.length_a   1.000
_cell.length_b   1.000
_cell.length_c   1.000
_cell.angle_alpha   90.00
_cell.angle_beta   90.00
_cell.angle_gamma   90.00
#
_symmetry.space_group_name_H-M   'P 1'
#
loop_
_entity.id
_entity.type
_entity.pdbx_description
1 polymer ?
#
loop_
_entity_poly.entity_id
_entity_poly.type
_entity_poly.pdbx_seq_one_letter_code
_entity_poly.pdbx_strand_id
1 'polypeptide(L)' 'MQEPLPPEHPFWDQEQVLITPHMATRASTLEIARQTLLNLDCVRRGNVPEFAVDVDRGY' A
#
# COMPACT_ATOMS: atom_id res chain seq x y z
N MET A 1 11.69 0.32 10.04
CA MET A 1 10.23 0.29 10.27
C MET A 1 9.89 -1.16 10.59
N GLN A 2 9.40 -1.44 11.79
CA GLN A 2 9.11 -2.81 12.21
C GLN A 2 7.61 -2.94 12.45
N GLU A 3 7.01 -3.90 11.79
CA GLU A 3 5.63 -4.30 11.98
C GLU A 3 5.57 -5.80 12.29
N PRO A 4 4.73 -6.24 13.26
CA PRO A 4 3.94 -5.40 14.16
C PRO A 4 4.82 -4.55 15.08
N LEU A 5 4.26 -3.44 15.60
CA LEU A 5 4.97 -2.59 16.55
C LEU A 5 5.33 -3.43 17.79
N PRO A 6 6.60 -3.44 18.26
CA PRO A 6 7.00 -4.22 19.43
C PRO A 6 6.12 -3.91 20.66
N PRO A 7 5.76 -4.91 21.48
CA PRO A 7 4.96 -4.70 22.68
C PRO A 7 5.61 -3.76 23.70
N GLU A 8 6.94 -3.68 23.73
CA GLU A 8 7.71 -2.83 24.64
C GLU A 8 7.85 -1.39 24.13
N HIS A 9 7.22 -1.04 23.01
CA HIS A 9 7.34 0.28 22.42
C HIS A 9 6.59 1.34 23.25
N PRO A 10 7.21 2.48 23.59
CA PRO A 10 6.63 3.48 24.52
C PRO A 10 5.32 4.10 24.04
N PHE A 11 5.02 4.06 22.73
CA PHE A 11 3.75 4.56 22.19
C PHE A 11 2.53 3.82 22.73
N TRP A 12 2.66 2.57 23.20
CA TRP A 12 1.53 1.85 23.81
C TRP A 12 1.04 2.51 25.11
N ASP A 13 1.91 3.20 25.83
CA ASP A 13 1.60 3.82 27.14
C ASP A 13 1.38 5.34 27.06
N GLN A 14 1.37 5.94 25.87
CA GLN A 14 1.23 7.39 25.71
C GLN A 14 -0.21 7.81 25.47
N GLU A 15 -0.81 8.52 26.44
CA GLU A 15 -2.22 8.97 26.38
C GLU A 15 -2.57 9.86 25.17
N GLN A 16 -1.58 10.56 24.61
CA GLN A 16 -1.77 11.47 23.46
C GLN A 16 -1.58 10.75 22.11
N VAL A 17 -1.34 9.43 22.11
CA VAL A 17 -1.06 8.64 20.91
C VAL A 17 -2.19 7.64 20.66
N LEU A 18 -2.76 7.68 19.45
CA LEU A 18 -3.70 6.68 18.96
C LEU A 18 -2.98 5.77 17.95
N ILE A 19 -2.89 4.47 18.24
CA ILE A 19 -2.27 3.48 17.36
C ILE A 19 -3.35 2.74 16.58
N THR A 20 -3.24 2.76 15.25
CA THR A 20 -4.00 1.86 14.36
C THR A 20 -3.02 0.87 13.72
N PRO A 21 -3.27 -0.45 13.77
CA PRO A 21 -2.33 -1.47 13.29
C PRO A 21 -2.32 -1.56 11.75
N HIS A 22 -1.74 -0.55 11.09
CA HIS A 22 -1.62 -0.46 9.63
C HIS A 22 -2.96 -0.71 8.90
N MET A 23 -4.03 -0.12 9.43
CA MET A 23 -5.39 -0.31 8.93
C MET A 23 -6.10 1.02 8.66
N ALA A 24 -5.34 2.08 8.44
CA ALA A 24 -5.88 3.39 8.07
C ALA A 24 -6.66 3.33 6.74
N THR A 25 -6.29 2.40 5.86
CA THR A 25 -7.03 2.05 4.65
C THR A 25 -6.93 0.56 4.39
N ARG A 26 -7.85 0.02 3.59
CA ARG A 26 -7.77 -1.34 3.07
C ARG A 26 -8.09 -1.31 1.59
N ALA A 27 -7.18 -1.83 0.77
CA ALA A 27 -7.41 -1.94 -0.66
C ALA A 27 -8.56 -2.93 -0.93
N SER A 28 -9.48 -2.53 -1.81
CA SER A 28 -10.60 -3.38 -2.24
C SER A 28 -10.09 -4.51 -3.13
N THR A 29 -10.33 -5.77 -2.75
CA THR A 29 -9.92 -6.94 -3.54
C THR A 29 -10.49 -6.91 -4.96
N LEU A 30 -11.74 -6.47 -5.11
CA LEU A 30 -12.39 -6.36 -6.42
C LEU A 30 -11.69 -5.31 -7.29
N GLU A 31 -11.35 -4.17 -6.69
CA GLU A 31 -10.68 -3.08 -7.41
C GLU A 31 -9.25 -3.46 -7.80
N ILE A 32 -8.50 -4.14 -6.91
CA ILE A 32 -7.18 -4.69 -7.23
C ILE A 32 -7.26 -5.65 -8.41
N ALA A 33 -8.21 -6.59 -8.40
CA ALA A 33 -8.37 -7.55 -9.49
C ALA A 33 -8.69 -6.85 -10.81
N ARG A 34 -9.60 -5.87 -10.77
CA ARG A 34 -9.98 -5.04 -11.94
C ARG A 34 -8.77 -4.31 -12.50
N GLN A 35 -8.02 -3.59 -11.66
CA GLN A 35 -6.83 -2.82 -12.07
C GLN A 35 -5.71 -3.73 -12.59
N THR A 36 -5.53 -4.90 -11.98
CA THR A 36 -4.53 -5.88 -12.43
C THR A 36 -4.81 -6.36 -13.86
N LEU A 37 -6.08 -6.68 -14.17
CA LEU A 37 -6.47 -7.11 -15.51
C LEU A 37 -6.28 -5.98 -16.54
N LEU A 38 -6.67 -4.75 -16.20
CA LEU A 38 -6.48 -3.59 -17.07
C LEU A 38 -5.00 -3.33 -17.37
N ASN A 39 -4.15 -3.39 -16.35
CA ASN A 39 -2.71 -3.20 -16.50
C ASN A 39 -2.08 -4.30 -17.34
N LEU A 40 -2.49 -5.56 -17.15
CA LEU A 40 -2.01 -6.68 -17.95
C LEU A 40 -2.34 -6.51 -19.44
N ASP A 41 -3.57 -6.12 -19.75
CA ASP A 41 -3.99 -5.88 -21.14
C ASP A 41 -3.26 -4.68 -21.76
N CYS A 42 -3.01 -3.62 -20.98
CA CYS A 42 -2.22 -2.47 -21.41
C CYS A 42 -0.78 -2.87 -21.79
N VAL A 43 -0.11 -3.61 -20.90
CA VAL A 43 1.27 -4.10 -21.12
C VAL A 43 1.34 -5.05 -22.31
N ARG A 44 0.36 -5.95 -22.48
CA ARG A 44 0.31 -6.87 -23.63
C ARG A 44 0.21 -6.15 -24.97
N ARG A 45 -0.32 -4.92 -24.98
CA ARG A 45 -0.41 -4.06 -26.17
C ARG A 45 0.85 -3.20 -26.38
N GLY A 46 1.86 -3.33 -25.52
CA GLY A 46 3.09 -2.54 -25.56
C GLY A 46 2.94 -1.13 -24.98
N ASN A 47 1.85 -0.85 -24.26
CA ASN A 47 1.60 0.45 -23.64
C ASN A 47 2.07 0.47 -22.19
N VAL A 48 2.25 1.67 -21.65
CA VAL A 48 2.58 1.90 -20.24
C VAL A 48 1.28 2.10 -19.44
N PRO A 49 1.06 1.37 -18.34
CA PRO A 49 -0.08 1.60 -17.44
C PRO A 49 -0.11 3.03 -16.89
N GLU A 50 -1.30 3.58 -16.68
CA GLU A 50 -1.51 4.95 -16.22
C GLU A 50 -0.78 5.29 -14.91
N PHE A 51 -0.75 4.33 -13.98
CA PHE A 51 -0.14 4.47 -12.66
C PHE A 51 1.16 3.66 -12.54
N ALA A 52 1.92 3.55 -13.63
CA ALA A 52 3.25 2.91 -13.59
C ALA A 52 4.19 3.72 -12.69
N VAL A 53 4.89 3.02 -11.79
CA VAL A 53 5.86 3.61 -10.85
C VAL A 53 7.09 4.10 -11.61
N ASP A 54 7.59 5.28 -11.24
CA ASP A 54 8.90 5.76 -11.68
C ASP A 54 9.97 5.26 -10.70
N VAL A 55 10.76 4.29 -11.14
CA VAL A 55 11.77 3.64 -10.29
C VAL A 55 12.91 4.58 -9.89
N ASP A 56 13.21 5.59 -10.70
CA ASP A 56 14.28 6.54 -10.41
C ASP A 56 13.84 7.57 -9.35
N ARG A 57 12.54 7.84 -9.29
CA ARG A 57 11.94 8.67 -8.24
C ARG A 57 11.64 7.88 -6.96
N GLY A 58 11.42 6.57 -7.08
CA GLY A 58 11.13 5.66 -5.98
C GLY A 58 9.66 5.67 -5.51
N TYR A 59 8.74 6.23 -6.31
CA TYR A 59 7.29 6.23 -6.05
C TYR A 59 6.47 6.38 -7.34
#